data_AF-S7QE94-F1
#
_entry.id   AF-S7QE94-F1
#
_cell.length_a   1.000
_cell.length_b   1.000
_cell.length_c   1.000
_cell.angle_alpha   90.00
_cell.angle_beta   90.00
_cell.angle_gamma   90.00
#
_symmetry.space_group_name_H-M   'P 1'
#
loop_
_entity.id
_entity.type
_entity.pdbx_description
1 polymer ?
#
loop_
_entity_poly.entity_id
_entity_poly.type
_entity_poly.pdbx_seq_one_letter_code
_entity_poly.pdbx_strand_id
1 'polypeptide(L)'
;MNSLYTLGVRQTNSIQADLERLRNGDSSASLLGQISASLAAMSRTIEDYDSMARREIIKAKQEKAQMRVQKFRSDYAELRTQFEQLKTQAESSKRNDLFGSSAGPLSPSASDTRRRFAPTIPPPDSDSSSSPFRASTPLVNSTLREDHALREHTFIQNTEARLDEFLAQGREVLDNLVDQRNVLKGTQRRLLDAANTLGMSRDVIGWIERRSTQDMYIFFAGAIFTFFCFYLIWRYLG
;
A
#
# COMPACT_ATOMS: atom_id res chain seq x y z
N MET A 1 -13.56 0.52 -21.13
CA MET A 1 -12.20 1.02 -21.42
C MET A 1 -12.05 2.52 -21.22
N ASN A 2 -12.77 3.42 -21.91
CA ASN A 2 -12.52 4.87 -21.75
C ASN A 2 -12.68 5.39 -20.32
N SER A 3 -13.64 4.89 -19.54
CA SER A 3 -13.81 5.25 -18.13
C SER A 3 -12.59 4.90 -17.27
N LEU A 4 -12.05 3.69 -17.41
CA LEU A 4 -10.85 3.24 -16.72
C LEU A 4 -9.61 4.05 -17.12
N TYR A 5 -9.50 4.42 -18.40
CA TYR A 5 -8.42 5.29 -18.86
C TYR A 5 -8.49 6.66 -18.17
N THR A 6 -9.67 7.30 -18.14
CA THR A 6 -9.87 8.59 -17.46
C THR A 6 -9.66 8.49 -15.95
N LEU A 7 -10.00 7.34 -15.34
CA LEU A 7 -9.71 7.08 -13.94
C LEU A 7 -8.20 6.96 -13.70
N GLY A 8 -7.49 6.18 -14.52
CA GLY A 8 -6.03 6.03 -14.44
C GLY A 8 -5.31 7.37 -14.56
N VAL A 9 -5.68 8.20 -15.53
CA VAL A 9 -5.12 9.57 -15.68
C VAL A 9 -5.36 10.43 -14.44
N ARG A 10 -6.57 10.39 -13.87
CA ARG A 10 -6.86 11.12 -12.63
C ARG A 10 -6.03 10.64 -11.45
N GLN A 11 -5.87 9.31 -11.31
CA GLN A 11 -5.04 8.73 -10.26
C GLN A 11 -3.57 9.12 -10.42
N THR A 12 -3.03 9.11 -11.64
CA THR A 12 -1.67 9.59 -11.94
C THR A 12 -1.50 11.04 -11.50
N ASN A 13 -2.42 11.92 -11.89
CA ASN A 13 -2.35 13.34 -11.54
C ASN A 13 -2.47 13.57 -10.03
N SER A 14 -3.34 12.83 -9.32
CA SER A 14 -3.45 12.96 -7.87
C SER A 14 -2.19 12.47 -7.14
N ILE A 15 -1.59 11.36 -7.59
CA ILE A 15 -0.35 10.85 -7.01
C ILE A 15 0.79 11.85 -7.26
N GLN A 16 0.87 12.46 -8.44
CA GLN A 16 1.85 13.51 -8.71
C GLN A 16 1.68 14.72 -7.79
N ALA A 17 0.46 15.21 -7.60
CA ALA A 17 0.19 16.32 -6.68
C ALA A 17 0.55 15.97 -5.23
N ASP A 18 0.26 14.75 -4.79
CA ASP A 18 0.62 14.28 -3.44
C ASP A 18 2.15 14.11 -3.28
N LEU A 19 2.85 13.64 -4.33
CA LEU A 19 4.33 13.57 -4.34
C LEU A 19 4.97 14.96 -4.33
N GLU A 20 4.38 15.94 -5.00
CA GLU A 20 4.84 17.33 -4.93
C GLU A 20 4.71 17.90 -3.51
N ARG A 21 3.61 17.60 -2.81
CA ARG A 21 3.46 17.97 -1.39
C ARG A 21 4.54 17.32 -0.52
N LEU A 22 4.83 16.04 -0.75
CA LEU A 22 5.90 15.33 -0.04
C LEU A 22 7.28 15.94 -0.33
N ARG A 23 7.54 16.31 -1.60
CA ARG A 23 8.78 17.00 -2.02
C ARG A 23 8.92 18.38 -1.39
N ASN A 24 7.82 19.08 -1.15
CA ASN A 24 7.81 20.39 -0.48
C ASN A 24 8.05 20.30 1.04
N GLY A 25 8.27 19.10 1.59
CA GLY A 25 8.62 18.88 2.99
C GLY A 25 7.48 18.40 3.87
N ASP A 26 6.25 18.26 3.34
CA ASP A 26 5.13 17.67 4.07
C ASP A 26 5.30 16.15 4.17
N SER A 27 6.10 15.71 5.15
CA SER A 27 6.34 14.29 5.43
C SER A 27 5.42 13.77 6.54
N SER A 28 4.15 14.15 6.47
CA SER A 28 3.09 13.66 7.37
C SER A 28 2.79 12.19 7.09
N ALA A 29 2.54 11.43 8.16
CA ALA A 29 2.27 10.01 8.04
C ALA A 29 0.94 9.72 7.31
N SER A 30 -0.03 10.62 7.41
CA SER A 30 -1.29 10.58 6.67
C SER A 30 -1.06 10.72 5.17
N LEU A 31 -0.24 11.68 4.71
CA LEU A 31 0.10 11.84 3.30
C LEU A 31 0.85 10.63 2.75
N LEU A 32 1.82 10.09 3.50
CA LEU A 32 2.53 8.86 3.13
C LEU A 32 1.57 7.66 2.99
N GLY A 33 0.61 7.55 3.92
CA GLY A 33 -0.45 6.55 3.86
C GLY A 33 -1.35 6.73 2.63
N GLN A 34 -1.80 7.96 2.37
CA GLN A 34 -2.62 8.31 1.23
C GLN A 34 -1.93 7.98 -0.10
N ILE A 35 -0.66 8.35 -0.27
CA ILE A 35 0.13 8.03 -1.48
C ILE A 35 0.29 6.52 -1.65
N SER A 36 0.56 5.80 -0.55
CA SER A 36 0.69 4.34 -0.60
C SER A 36 -0.62 3.65 -1.04
N ALA A 37 -1.76 4.13 -0.54
CA ALA A 37 -3.07 3.63 -0.89
C ALA A 37 -3.45 3.96 -2.35
N SER A 38 -3.16 5.18 -2.80
CA SER A 38 -3.44 5.60 -4.18
C SER A 38 -2.56 4.87 -5.20
N LEU A 39 -1.30 4.57 -4.88
CA LEU A 39 -0.43 3.69 -5.69
C LEU A 39 -1.00 2.27 -5.77
N ALA A 40 -1.47 1.69 -4.67
CA ALA A 40 -2.10 0.37 -4.67
C ALA A 40 -3.43 0.36 -5.45
N ALA A 41 -4.19 1.45 -5.42
CA ALA A 41 -5.39 1.61 -6.24
C ALA A 41 -5.03 1.71 -7.73
N MET A 42 -3.98 2.46 -8.08
CA MET A 42 -3.50 2.60 -9.46
C MET A 42 -2.99 1.27 -10.04
N SER A 43 -2.28 0.45 -9.25
CA SER A 43 -1.85 -0.87 -9.73
C SER A 43 -3.04 -1.76 -10.12
N ARG A 44 -4.12 -1.73 -9.32
CA ARG A 44 -5.36 -2.45 -9.63
C ARG A 44 -6.05 -1.92 -10.89
N THR A 45 -6.12 -0.59 -11.08
CA THR A 45 -6.74 -0.04 -12.29
C THR A 45 -5.95 -0.38 -13.55
N ILE A 46 -4.63 -0.49 -13.47
CA ILE A 46 -3.77 -0.97 -14.56
C ILE A 46 -4.06 -2.43 -14.89
N GLU A 47 -4.18 -3.29 -13.88
CA GLU A 47 -4.52 -4.71 -14.05
C GLU A 47 -5.92 -4.88 -14.68
N ASP A 48 -6.90 -4.11 -14.19
CA ASP A 48 -8.25 -4.09 -14.76
C ASP A 48 -8.22 -3.62 -16.23
N TYR A 49 -7.43 -2.58 -16.54
CA TYR A 49 -7.29 -2.06 -17.90
C TYR A 49 -6.58 -3.06 -18.84
N ASP A 50 -5.53 -3.76 -18.38
CA ASP A 50 -4.87 -4.83 -19.13
C ASP A 50 -5.83 -5.99 -19.41
N SER A 51 -6.62 -6.39 -18.42
CA SER A 51 -7.64 -7.44 -18.59
C SER A 51 -8.68 -7.08 -19.66
N MET A 52 -9.14 -5.82 -19.69
CA MET A 52 -10.05 -5.33 -20.71
C MET A 52 -9.39 -5.24 -22.09
N ALA A 53 -8.13 -4.79 -22.15
CA ALA A 53 -7.37 -4.69 -23.39
C ALA A 53 -7.19 -6.06 -24.06
N ARG A 54 -6.92 -7.11 -23.28
CA ARG A 54 -6.80 -8.49 -23.79
C ARG A 54 -8.11 -9.06 -24.32
N ARG A 55 -9.24 -8.65 -23.75
CA ARG A 55 -10.60 -9.09 -24.14
C ARG A 55 -11.16 -8.33 -25.34
N GLU A 56 -10.52 -7.26 -25.79
CA GLU A 56 -10.96 -6.49 -26.94
C GLU A 56 -10.77 -7.28 -28.24
N ILE A 57 -11.85 -7.46 -29.01
CA ILE A 57 -11.88 -8.27 -30.24
C ILE A 57 -11.29 -7.51 -31.44
N ILE A 58 -11.38 -6.17 -31.42
CA ILE A 58 -10.89 -5.33 -32.51
C ILE A 58 -9.38 -5.09 -32.33
N LYS A 59 -8.54 -5.72 -33.16
CA LYS A 59 -7.06 -5.63 -33.09
C LYS A 59 -6.53 -4.19 -32.99
N ALA A 60 -7.02 -3.26 -33.81
CA ALA A 60 -6.58 -1.87 -33.76
C ALA A 60 -6.89 -1.16 -32.41
N LYS A 61 -8.02 -1.50 -31.76
CA LYS A 61 -8.36 -0.97 -30.43
C LYS A 61 -7.56 -1.67 -29.35
N GLN A 62 -7.31 -2.98 -29.50
CA GLN A 62 -6.48 -3.77 -28.60
C GLN A 62 -5.05 -3.23 -28.55
N GLU A 63 -4.41 -2.99 -29.70
CA GLU A 63 -3.05 -2.42 -29.76
C GLU A 63 -2.98 -1.04 -29.09
N LYS A 64 -3.95 -0.16 -29.38
CA LYS A 64 -4.04 1.16 -28.71
C LYS A 64 -4.23 1.03 -27.19
N ALA A 65 -5.03 0.07 -26.75
CA ALA A 65 -5.22 -0.20 -25.33
C ALA A 65 -3.94 -0.75 -24.68
N GLN A 66 -3.22 -1.66 -25.35
CA GLN A 66 -1.93 -2.19 -24.88
C GLN A 66 -0.85 -1.09 -24.76
N MET A 67 -0.76 -0.17 -25.73
CA MET A 67 0.13 0.98 -25.62
C MET A 67 -0.18 1.85 -24.39
N ARG A 68 -1.47 2.05 -24.09
CA ARG A 68 -1.90 2.78 -22.88
C ARG A 68 -1.58 2.02 -21.60
N VAL A 69 -1.73 0.69 -21.57
CA VAL A 69 -1.31 -0.16 -20.44
C VAL A 69 0.19 0.00 -20.20
N GLN A 70 1.00 -0.09 -21.25
CA GLN A 70 2.45 0.06 -21.14
C GLN A 70 2.83 1.43 -20.57
N LYS A 71 2.20 2.50 -21.07
CA LYS A 71 2.37 3.85 -20.52
C LYS A 71 2.01 3.92 -19.04
N PHE A 72 0.85 3.41 -18.63
CA PHE A 72 0.50 3.43 -17.20
C PHE A 72 1.44 2.58 -16.34
N ARG A 73 2.00 1.49 -16.88
CA ARG A 73 3.03 0.69 -16.17
C ARG A 73 4.34 1.45 -15.99
N SER A 74 4.80 2.18 -17.03
CA SER A 74 5.98 3.04 -16.90
C SER A 74 5.74 4.16 -15.90
N ASP A 75 4.60 4.84 -16.01
CA ASP A 75 4.23 5.95 -15.12
C ASP A 75 4.14 5.45 -13.67
N TYR A 76 3.53 4.27 -13.43
CA TYR A 76 3.47 3.65 -12.11
C TYR A 76 4.85 3.33 -11.53
N ALA A 77 5.74 2.76 -12.34
CA ALA A 77 7.10 2.44 -11.90
C ALA A 77 7.86 3.72 -11.51
N GLU A 78 7.75 4.77 -12.32
CA GLU A 78 8.37 6.07 -12.03
C GLU A 78 7.83 6.68 -10.73
N LEU A 79 6.50 6.79 -10.58
CA LEU A 79 5.87 7.35 -9.38
C LEU A 79 6.25 6.57 -8.12
N ARG A 80 6.34 5.24 -8.22
CA ARG A 80 6.76 4.38 -7.11
C ARG A 80 8.21 4.62 -6.72
N THR A 81 9.11 4.74 -7.70
CA THR A 81 10.53 5.05 -7.42
C THR A 81 10.68 6.43 -6.79
N GLN A 82 9.95 7.45 -7.26
CA GLN A 82 9.96 8.79 -6.68
C GLN A 82 9.45 8.78 -5.22
N PHE A 83 8.37 8.03 -4.94
CA PHE A 83 7.85 7.88 -3.59
C PHE A 83 8.87 7.24 -2.64
N GLU A 84 9.52 6.15 -3.06
CA GLU A 84 10.53 5.47 -2.22
C GLU A 84 11.77 6.36 -1.96
N GLN A 85 12.21 7.12 -2.96
CA GLN A 85 13.31 8.08 -2.82
C GLN A 85 12.95 9.23 -1.86
N LEU A 86 11.78 9.85 -2.03
CA LEU A 86 11.34 10.94 -1.14
C LEU A 86 11.10 10.45 0.29
N LYS A 87 10.54 9.23 0.44
CA LYS A 87 10.34 8.62 1.76
C LYS A 87 11.67 8.37 2.48
N THR A 88 12.66 7.79 1.79
CA THR A 88 13.99 7.55 2.37
C THR A 88 14.73 8.85 2.68
N GLN A 89 14.60 9.87 1.83
CA GLN A 89 15.13 11.22 2.08
C GLN A 89 14.50 11.86 3.33
N ALA A 90 13.18 11.80 3.47
CA ALA A 90 12.48 12.32 4.64
C ALA A 90 12.88 11.58 5.94
N GLU A 91 13.01 10.25 5.88
CA GLU A 91 13.41 9.45 7.03
C GLU A 91 14.86 9.72 7.45
N SER A 92 15.78 9.85 6.48
CA SER A 92 17.18 10.19 6.76
C SER A 92 17.34 11.60 7.33
N SER A 93 16.55 12.56 6.88
CA SER A 93 16.56 13.94 7.41
C SER A 93 16.09 13.96 8.87
N LYS A 94 14.94 13.33 9.16
CA LYS A 94 14.43 13.18 10.54
C LYS A 94 15.42 12.47 11.45
N ARG A 95 16.07 11.41 10.95
CA ARG A 95 17.13 10.69 11.68
C ARG A 95 18.30 11.62 11.98
N ASN A 96 18.78 12.38 11.00
CA ASN A 96 19.87 13.33 11.18
C ASN A 96 19.53 14.45 12.18
N ASP A 97 18.29 14.93 12.22
CA ASP A 97 17.85 15.93 13.22
C ASP A 97 17.86 15.37 14.65
N LEU A 98 17.41 14.12 14.81
CA LEU A 98 17.43 13.43 16.11
C LEU A 98 18.85 13.13 16.60
N PHE A 99 19.78 12.78 15.70
CA PHE A 99 21.18 12.58 16.06
C PHE A 99 21.94 13.92 16.24
N GLY A 100 21.65 14.93 15.42
CA GLY A 100 22.25 16.26 15.49
C GLY A 100 21.85 17.05 16.73
N SER A 101 20.62 16.89 17.21
CA SER A 101 20.16 17.48 18.48
C SER A 101 20.82 16.87 19.73
N SER A 102 21.50 15.73 19.61
CA SER A 102 22.32 15.14 20.67
C SER A 102 23.81 15.55 20.64
N ALA A 103 24.23 16.33 19.63
CA ALA A 103 25.62 16.72 19.41
C ALA A 103 25.88 18.22 19.65
N GLY A 104 25.13 18.85 20.57
CA GLY A 104 25.56 20.12 21.14
C GLY A 104 26.84 19.91 21.97
N PRO A 105 27.97 20.57 21.67
CA PRO A 105 29.13 20.53 22.54
C PRO A 105 28.81 21.36 23.78
N LEU A 106 29.26 20.90 24.97
CA LEU A 106 29.09 21.48 26.30
C LEU A 106 27.93 20.88 27.14
N SER A 107 28.06 19.61 27.54
CA SER A 107 28.04 19.19 28.96
C SER A 107 28.10 17.66 29.04
N PRO A 108 29.09 17.05 29.74
CA PRO A 108 29.13 15.61 29.91
C PRO A 108 28.15 15.22 31.01
N SER A 109 26.86 15.11 30.66
CA SER A 109 25.87 14.48 31.54
C SER A 109 24.90 13.63 30.74
N ALA A 110 25.44 12.79 29.85
CA ALA A 110 24.74 11.59 29.43
C ALA A 110 24.90 10.55 30.55
N SER A 111 24.09 10.73 31.61
CA SER A 111 23.86 9.70 32.61
C SER A 111 23.13 8.54 31.93
N ASP A 112 23.97 7.64 31.43
CA ASP A 112 23.70 6.28 30.99
C ASP A 112 22.61 5.61 31.86
N THR A 113 21.35 5.72 31.42
CA THR A 113 20.18 5.17 32.12
C THR A 113 20.11 3.63 32.00
N ARG A 114 21.11 2.99 31.36
CA ARG A 114 21.15 1.52 31.16
C ARG A 114 22.03 0.75 32.14
N ARG A 115 22.61 1.37 33.17
CA ARG A 115 23.46 0.66 34.16
C ARG A 115 22.87 0.52 35.57
N ARG A 116 21.54 0.55 35.75
CA ARG A 116 20.91 0.51 37.09
C ARG A 116 20.28 -0.82 37.52
N PHE A 117 20.76 -1.95 36.98
CA PHE A 117 20.47 -3.27 37.55
C PHE A 117 21.76 -4.09 37.70
N ALA A 118 22.53 -3.78 38.74
CA ALA A 118 23.52 -4.68 39.31
C ALA A 118 23.38 -4.59 40.84
N PRO A 119 23.13 -5.69 41.57
CA PRO A 119 23.15 -5.69 43.02
C PRO A 119 24.60 -5.86 43.47
N THR A 120 25.19 -4.84 44.08
CA THR A 120 26.54 -4.97 44.65
C THR A 120 26.61 -4.25 45.99
N ILE A 121 26.52 -5.06 47.05
CA ILE A 121 27.30 -5.07 48.30
C ILE A 121 27.77 -3.68 48.81
N PRO A 122 27.35 -3.24 50.01
CA PRO A 122 27.83 -2.00 50.61
C PRO A 122 29.27 -2.15 51.16
N PRO A 123 30.14 -1.12 51.05
CA PRO A 123 31.38 -1.05 51.82
C PRO A 123 31.13 -0.47 53.23
N PRO A 124 31.97 -0.80 54.24
CA PRO A 124 31.81 -0.30 55.61
C PRO A 124 32.53 1.05 55.83
N ASP A 125 31.95 1.82 56.75
CA ASP A 125 32.54 2.82 57.64
C ASP A 125 33.27 4.05 57.06
N SER A 126 32.61 5.19 57.14
CA SER A 126 33.25 6.44 57.55
C SER A 126 32.25 7.35 58.25
N ASP A 127 32.48 7.57 59.54
CA ASP A 127 31.76 8.47 60.42
C ASP A 127 31.59 9.89 59.83
N SER A 128 30.34 10.35 59.73
CA SER A 128 30.05 11.78 59.83
C SER A 128 28.68 11.96 60.48
N SER A 129 28.71 12.32 61.77
CA SER A 129 27.57 12.65 62.60
C SER A 129 26.85 13.91 62.08
N SER A 130 25.73 13.74 61.39
CA SER A 130 24.84 14.86 61.01
C SER A 130 23.92 15.20 62.18
N SER A 131 24.29 16.24 62.93
CA SER A 131 23.50 16.81 64.04
C SER A 131 22.12 17.33 63.57
N PRO A 132 21.00 17.08 64.29
CA PRO A 132 19.64 17.45 63.87
C PRO A 132 19.26 18.93 64.11
N PHE A 133 20.16 19.76 64.65
CA PHE A 133 19.84 21.11 65.15
C PHE A 133 20.50 22.27 64.39
N ARG A 134 20.88 22.09 63.12
CA ARG A 134 21.38 23.23 62.31
C ARG A 134 20.26 23.92 61.55
N ALA A 135 19.77 25.02 62.10
CA ALA A 135 18.86 25.93 61.42
C ALA A 135 19.53 26.63 60.22
N SER A 136 18.78 26.68 59.12
CA SER A 136 18.80 27.65 58.01
C SER A 136 20.14 28.01 57.35
N THR A 137 20.43 27.34 56.23
CA THR A 137 21.03 27.98 55.04
C THR A 137 20.20 27.57 53.83
N PRO A 138 19.49 28.48 53.15
CA PRO A 138 18.66 28.12 52.02
C PRO A 138 19.49 28.09 50.72
N LEU A 139 19.00 27.30 49.74
CA LEU A 139 18.93 27.73 48.33
C LEU A 139 20.00 27.28 47.31
N VAL A 140 20.51 26.04 47.32
CA VAL A 140 21.12 25.48 46.09
C VAL A 140 20.69 24.04 45.81
N ASN A 141 20.62 23.18 46.83
CA ASN A 141 20.17 21.79 46.62
C ASN A 141 18.65 21.60 46.55
N SER A 142 17.84 22.51 47.13
CA SER A 142 16.36 22.46 47.01
C SER A 142 15.92 22.85 45.61
N THR A 143 16.54 23.89 45.05
CA THR A 143 16.21 24.44 43.73
C THR A 143 16.55 23.44 42.62
N LEU A 144 17.68 22.74 42.71
CA LEU A 144 18.04 21.67 41.77
C LEU A 144 17.05 20.50 41.79
N ARG A 145 16.48 20.17 42.95
CA ARG A 145 15.54 19.05 43.09
C ARG A 145 14.13 19.43 42.60
N GLU A 146 13.70 20.65 42.89
CA GLU A 146 12.44 21.21 42.41
C GLU A 146 12.45 21.37 40.89
N ASP A 147 13.54 21.87 40.31
CA ASP A 147 13.69 22.02 38.86
C ASP A 147 13.72 20.67 38.14
N HIS A 148 14.28 19.63 38.77
CA HIS A 148 14.20 18.26 38.26
C HIS A 148 12.78 17.69 38.30
N ALA A 149 12.05 17.91 39.39
CA ALA A 149 10.67 17.44 39.54
C ALA A 149 9.71 18.12 38.56
N LEU A 150 9.87 19.43 38.32
CA LEU A 150 9.09 20.17 37.32
C LEU A 150 9.39 19.65 35.91
N ARG A 151 10.67 19.43 35.60
CA ARG A 151 11.07 18.88 34.29
C ARG A 151 10.56 17.46 34.06
N GLU A 152 10.58 16.60 35.09
CA GLU A 152 9.99 15.26 35.00
C GLU A 152 8.48 15.34 34.77
N HIS A 153 7.78 16.22 35.49
CA HIS A 153 6.33 16.39 35.31
C HIS A 153 5.99 16.88 33.89
N THR A 154 6.71 17.89 33.38
CA THR A 154 6.54 18.39 32.00
C THR A 154 6.92 17.34 30.97
N PHE A 155 7.94 16.51 31.24
CA PHE A 155 8.32 15.42 30.36
C PHE A 155 7.24 14.32 30.30
N ILE A 156 6.66 13.95 31.45
CA ILE A 156 5.60 12.96 31.53
C ILE A 156 4.36 13.44 30.78
N GLN A 157 3.92 14.68 31.00
CA GLN A 157 2.76 15.25 30.30
C GLN A 157 2.95 15.33 28.78
N ASN A 158 4.13 15.76 28.32
CA ASN A 158 4.44 15.79 26.90
C ASN A 158 4.53 14.39 26.29
N THR A 159 4.96 13.39 27.08
CA THR A 159 5.05 12.00 26.63
C THR A 159 3.67 11.38 26.53
N GLU A 160 2.79 11.61 27.52
CA GLU A 160 1.40 11.16 27.51
C GLU A 160 0.67 11.67 26.26
N ALA A 161 0.73 12.98 25.99
CA ALA A 161 0.09 13.57 24.82
C ALA A 161 0.61 13.00 23.49
N ARG A 162 1.91 12.68 23.40
CA ARG A 162 2.50 12.07 22.20
C ARG A 162 2.14 10.59 22.06
N LEU A 163 2.02 9.86 23.16
CA LEU A 163 1.59 8.46 23.15
C LEU A 163 0.14 8.36 22.70
N ASP A 164 -0.73 9.25 23.17
CA ASP A 164 -2.12 9.31 22.76
C ASP A 164 -2.26 9.60 21.27
N GLU A 165 -1.48 10.55 20.74
CA GLU A 165 -1.42 10.84 19.30
C GLU A 165 -0.96 9.62 18.50
N PHE A 166 0.10 8.93 18.93
CA PHE A 166 0.55 7.71 18.26
C PHE A 166 -0.47 6.57 18.34
N LEU A 167 -1.22 6.47 19.44
CA LEU A 167 -2.24 5.46 19.61
C LEU A 167 -3.46 5.73 18.72
N ALA A 168 -3.86 7.00 18.61
CA ALA A 168 -4.90 7.45 17.69
C ALA A 168 -4.50 7.18 16.24
N GLN A 169 -3.27 7.55 15.86
CA GLN A 169 -2.72 7.28 14.54
C GLN A 169 -2.60 5.77 14.26
N GLY A 170 -2.14 4.99 15.24
CA GLY A 170 -2.02 3.54 15.13
C GLY A 170 -3.38 2.87 14.92
N ARG A 171 -4.41 3.36 15.61
CA ARG A 171 -5.80 2.90 15.44
C ARG A 171 -6.32 3.20 14.04
N GLU A 172 -6.11 4.41 13.54
CA GLU A 172 -6.52 4.80 12.18
C GLU A 172 -5.84 3.93 11.11
N VAL A 173 -4.54 3.64 11.27
CA VAL A 173 -3.82 2.74 10.35
C VAL A 173 -4.38 1.32 10.40
N LEU A 174 -4.66 0.80 11.59
CA LEU A 174 -5.26 -0.53 11.74
C LEU A 174 -6.66 -0.61 11.10
N ASP A 175 -7.50 0.40 11.31
CA ASP A 175 -8.83 0.48 10.70
C ASP A 175 -8.73 0.51 9.16
N ASN A 176 -7.79 1.29 8.61
CA ASN A 176 -7.50 1.29 7.18
C ASN A 176 -7.05 -0.08 6.66
N LEU A 177 -6.21 -0.82 7.41
CA LEU A 177 -5.78 -2.17 7.02
C LEU A 177 -6.95 -3.18 7.05
N VAL A 178 -7.85 -3.06 8.03
CA VAL A 178 -9.06 -3.87 8.13
C VAL A 178 -9.98 -3.60 6.93
N ASP A 179 -10.16 -2.34 6.55
CA ASP A 179 -10.95 -1.96 5.39
C ASP A 179 -10.32 -2.46 4.08
N GLN A 180 -9.00 -2.33 3.93
CA GLN A 180 -8.28 -2.89 2.79
C GLN A 180 -8.46 -4.41 2.66
N ARG A 181 -8.44 -5.13 3.78
CA ARG A 181 -8.72 -6.57 3.82
C ARG A 181 -10.14 -6.89 3.37
N ASN A 182 -11.14 -6.10 3.78
CA ASN A 182 -12.52 -6.29 3.36
C ASN A 182 -12.69 -6.06 1.85
N VAL A 183 -12.01 -5.05 1.30
CA VAL A 183 -11.97 -4.80 -0.15
C VAL A 183 -11.32 -5.98 -0.89
N LEU A 184 -10.18 -6.48 -0.41
CA LEU A 184 -9.49 -7.64 -1.01
C LEU A 184 -10.37 -8.90 -1.02
N LYS A 185 -11.11 -9.16 0.06
CA LYS A 185 -12.10 -10.25 0.10
C LYS A 185 -13.22 -10.05 -0.93
N GLY A 186 -13.68 -8.81 -1.12
CA GLY A 186 -14.65 -8.46 -2.15
C GLY A 186 -14.14 -8.74 -3.55
N THR A 187 -12.89 -8.35 -3.84
CA THR A 187 -12.21 -8.64 -5.11
C THR A 187 -12.03 -10.13 -5.33
N GLN A 188 -11.60 -10.88 -4.31
CA GLN A 188 -11.46 -12.33 -4.39
C GLN A 188 -12.78 -13.01 -4.76
N ARG A 189 -13.89 -12.62 -4.11
CA ARG A 189 -15.23 -13.14 -4.43
C ARG A 189 -15.58 -12.85 -5.89
N ARG A 190 -15.41 -11.60 -6.34
CA ARG A 190 -15.67 -11.21 -7.73
C ARG A 190 -14.80 -11.96 -8.74
N LEU A 191 -13.54 -12.24 -8.40
CA LEU A 191 -12.63 -13.01 -9.24
C LEU A 191 -13.07 -14.48 -9.32
N LEU A 192 -13.51 -15.05 -8.21
CA LEU A 192 -14.05 -16.41 -8.15
C LEU A 192 -15.37 -16.53 -8.95
N ASP A 193 -16.24 -15.53 -8.85
CA ASP A 193 -17.47 -15.42 -9.66
C ASP A 193 -17.13 -15.25 -11.16
N ALA A 194 -16.13 -14.42 -11.48
CA ALA A 194 -15.63 -14.27 -12.84
C ALA A 194 -15.00 -15.56 -13.38
N ALA A 195 -14.29 -16.32 -12.54
CA ALA A 195 -13.70 -17.61 -12.91
C ALA A 195 -14.81 -18.66 -13.16
N ASN A 196 -15.84 -18.70 -12.32
CA ASN A 196 -17.01 -19.58 -12.52
C ASN A 196 -17.76 -19.24 -13.82
N THR A 197 -17.94 -17.95 -14.13
CA THR A 197 -18.61 -17.52 -15.37
C THR A 197 -17.73 -17.72 -16.61
N LEU A 198 -16.41 -17.58 -16.52
CA LEU A 198 -15.46 -17.91 -17.59
C LEU A 198 -15.38 -19.42 -17.83
N GLY A 199 -15.47 -20.24 -16.78
CA GLY A 199 -15.58 -21.69 -16.89
C GLY A 199 -16.83 -22.08 -17.68
N MET A 200 -17.99 -21.53 -17.31
CA MET A 200 -19.25 -21.72 -18.03
C MET A 200 -19.17 -21.20 -19.48
N SER A 201 -18.50 -20.06 -19.71
CA SER A 201 -18.27 -19.53 -21.07
C SER A 201 -17.42 -20.46 -21.94
N ARG A 202 -16.49 -21.23 -21.35
CA ARG A 202 -15.68 -22.19 -22.09
C ARG A 202 -16.50 -23.39 -22.55
N ASP A 203 -17.44 -23.83 -21.73
CA ASP A 203 -18.42 -24.86 -22.11
C ASP A 203 -19.38 -24.35 -23.20
N VAL A 204 -19.82 -23.08 -23.12
CA VAL A 204 -20.61 -22.43 -24.19
C VAL A 204 -19.81 -22.31 -25.49
N ILE A 205 -18.52 -21.95 -25.43
CA ILE A 205 -17.62 -21.91 -26.60
C ILE A 205 -17.54 -23.29 -27.27
N GLY A 206 -17.38 -24.36 -26.48
CA GLY A 206 -17.31 -25.72 -27.01
C GLY A 206 -18.64 -26.19 -27.59
N TRP A 207 -19.76 -25.76 -27.01
CA TRP A 207 -21.10 -26.04 -27.55
C TRP A 207 -21.33 -25.37 -28.91
N ILE A 208 -20.84 -24.14 -29.09
CA ILE A 208 -20.88 -23.41 -30.36
C ILE A 208 -20.03 -24.11 -31.43
N GLU A 209 -18.82 -24.56 -31.07
CA GLU A 209 -17.94 -25.26 -32.00
C GLU A 209 -18.55 -26.59 -32.47
N ARG A 210 -19.17 -27.36 -31.56
CA ARG A 210 -19.89 -28.59 -31.93
C ARG A 210 -21.08 -28.34 -32.85
N ARG A 211 -21.80 -27.23 -32.66
CA ARG A 211 -22.91 -26.87 -33.56
C ARG A 211 -22.41 -26.56 -34.97
N SER A 212 -21.27 -25.89 -35.10
CA SER A 212 -20.66 -25.60 -36.40
C SER A 212 -20.17 -26.87 -37.11
N THR A 213 -19.59 -27.82 -36.38
CA THR A 213 -19.18 -29.10 -36.99
C THR A 213 -20.38 -29.95 -37.37
N GLN A 214 -21.43 -29.98 -36.54
CA GLN A 214 -22.67 -30.66 -36.87
C GLN A 214 -23.34 -30.07 -38.13
N ASP A 215 -23.35 -28.75 -38.28
CA ASP A 215 -23.87 -28.08 -39.47
C ASP A 215 -23.09 -28.45 -40.73
N MET A 216 -21.76 -28.57 -40.63
CA MET A 216 -20.91 -29.06 -41.73
C MET A 216 -21.28 -30.49 -42.14
N TYR A 217 -21.55 -31.39 -41.18
CA TYR A 217 -21.99 -32.75 -41.49
C TYR A 217 -23.37 -32.77 -42.16
N ILE A 218 -24.32 -31.95 -41.70
CA ILE A 218 -25.65 -31.84 -42.32
C ILE A 218 -25.54 -31.35 -43.76
N PHE A 219 -24.66 -30.38 -44.03
CA PHE A 219 -24.39 -29.89 -45.38
C PHE A 219 -23.86 -30.99 -46.31
N PHE A 220 -22.83 -31.75 -45.88
CA PHE A 220 -22.29 -32.84 -46.69
C PHE A 220 -23.30 -33.97 -46.92
N ALA A 221 -24.09 -34.33 -45.90
CA ALA A 221 -25.14 -35.32 -46.03
C ALA A 221 -26.21 -34.89 -47.06
N GLY A 222 -26.62 -33.62 -47.00
CA GLY A 222 -27.53 -33.02 -47.99
C GLY A 222 -26.95 -33.04 -49.40
N ALA A 223 -25.68 -32.67 -49.58
CA ALA A 223 -25.00 -32.70 -50.86
C ALA A 223 -24.98 -34.12 -51.46
N ILE A 224 -24.59 -35.13 -50.69
CA ILE A 224 -24.56 -36.53 -51.14
C ILE A 224 -25.96 -37.00 -51.54
N PHE A 225 -26.98 -36.68 -50.73
CA PHE A 225 -28.37 -37.03 -51.04
C PHE A 225 -28.83 -36.42 -52.36
N THR A 226 -28.51 -35.15 -52.63
CA THR A 226 -28.87 -34.51 -53.90
C THR A 226 -28.19 -35.17 -55.11
N PHE A 227 -26.91 -35.53 -55.00
CA PHE A 227 -26.22 -36.28 -56.06
C PHE A 227 -26.83 -37.66 -56.28
N PHE A 228 -27.23 -38.35 -55.22
CA PHE A 228 -27.91 -39.63 -55.31
C PHE A 228 -29.27 -39.52 -56.03
N CYS A 229 -30.05 -38.48 -55.75
CA CYS A 229 -31.28 -38.20 -56.48
C CYS A 229 -31.04 -37.95 -57.97
N PHE A 230 -30.02 -37.16 -58.34
CA PHE A 230 -29.65 -36.96 -59.74
C PHE A 230 -29.24 -38.26 -60.44
N TYR A 231 -28.48 -39.12 -59.76
CA TYR A 231 -28.10 -40.43 -60.28
C TYR A 231 -29.33 -41.31 -60.55
N LEU A 232 -30.29 -41.35 -59.63
CA LEU A 232 -31.54 -42.10 -59.82
C LEU A 232 -32.35 -41.58 -61.01
N ILE A 233 -32.47 -40.26 -61.16
CA ILE A 233 -33.16 -39.65 -62.32
C ILE A 233 -32.46 -40.06 -63.62
N TRP A 234 -31.13 -39.97 -63.68
CA TRP A 234 -30.38 -40.37 -64.87
C TRP A 234 -30.55 -41.87 -65.20
N ARG A 235 -30.63 -42.73 -64.18
CA ARG A 235 -30.77 -44.19 -64.35
C ARG A 235 -32.19 -44.64 -64.73
N TYR A 236 -33.21 -43.89 -64.34
CA TYR A 236 -34.63 -44.28 -64.48
C TYR A 236 -35.35 -43.55 -65.62
N LEU A 237 -34.91 -42.33 -65.97
CA LEU A 237 -35.41 -41.54 -67.10
C LEU A 237 -34.48 -41.56 -68.33
N GLY A 238 -33.28 -42.15 -68.20
CA GLY A 238 -32.30 -42.36 -69.26
C GLY A 238 -32.11 -43.84 -69.60
#